data_AF-A0A812NCM1-F1
#
_entry.id   AF-A0A812NCM1-F1
#
_cell.length_a   1.000
_cell.length_b   1.000
_cell.length_c   1.000
_cell.angle_alpha   90.00
_cell.angle_beta   90.00
_cell.angle_gamma   90.00
#
_symmetry.space_group_name_H-M   'P 1'
#
loop_
_entity.id
_entity.type
_entity.pdbx_description
1 polymer ?
#
loop_
_entity_poly.entity_id
_entity_poly.type
_entity_poly.pdbx_seq_one_letter_code
_entity_poly.pdbx_strand_id
1 'polypeptide(L)'
;MGGLLEGQSNTFKRLCQQGLSEFRAWPGQHVMTLPRGCKAAFSFKDHKLICHLDGSDGALQKRVQEVQKEKEREAMEAAAEMQPLLGLLPDPVQELVRKHMEEVGSNPIELVMSVGRRLEFRWKMLGERRLRSDFLGPEFTKETVQLAVQRIGKKNFTIQDRAGIDGTLHRISAARNQSGEVVTLVMRVGRASAIIAGLLEDILLDSKSILMLGPPGVRA
;
A
#
# COMPACT_ATOMS: atom_id res chain seq x y z
N MET A 1 31.33 0.12 -29.50
CA MET A 1 30.10 0.89 -29.21
C MET A 1 29.98 1.20 -27.71
N GLY A 2 30.96 1.87 -27.08
CA GLY A 2 30.97 2.12 -25.63
C GLY A 2 30.90 3.60 -25.21
N GLY A 3 31.13 4.54 -26.13
CA GLY A 3 31.28 5.96 -25.79
C GLY A 3 29.99 6.78 -25.67
N LEU A 4 28.85 6.29 -26.17
CA LEU A 4 27.59 7.06 -26.18
C LEU A 4 26.81 7.02 -24.85
N LEU A 5 27.09 6.05 -23.97
CA LEU A 5 26.35 5.87 -22.71
C LEU A 5 26.98 6.62 -21.52
N GLU A 6 28.31 6.81 -21.54
CA GLU A 6 29.04 7.39 -20.41
C GLU A 6 28.77 8.90 -20.27
N GLY A 7 28.70 9.61 -21.39
CA GLY A 7 28.34 11.04 -21.44
C GLY A 7 26.90 11.32 -21.01
N GLN A 8 25.97 10.43 -21.36
CA GLN A 8 24.56 10.55 -20.96
C GLN A 8 24.35 10.25 -19.47
N SER A 9 25.06 9.25 -18.92
CA SER A 9 25.06 8.95 -17.48
C SER A 9 25.58 10.14 -16.65
N ASN A 10 26.68 10.77 -17.08
CA ASN A 10 27.23 11.94 -16.39
C ASN A 10 26.29 13.16 -16.47
N THR A 11 25.63 13.35 -17.62
CA THR A 11 24.63 14.40 -17.79
C THR A 11 23.42 14.18 -16.88
N PHE A 12 22.90 12.94 -16.82
CA PHE A 12 21.79 12.57 -15.95
C PHE A 12 22.12 12.79 -14.47
N LYS A 13 23.29 12.31 -14.00
CA LYS A 13 23.73 12.53 -12.61
C LYS A 13 23.82 14.01 -12.25
N ARG A 14 24.35 14.84 -13.16
CA ARG A 14 24.45 16.29 -12.98
C ARG A 14 23.07 16.95 -12.90
N LEU A 15 22.15 16.60 -13.79
CA LEU A 15 20.77 17.12 -13.78
C LEU A 15 20.03 16.72 -12.51
N CYS A 16 20.17 15.47 -12.05
CA CYS A 16 19.62 15.05 -10.77
C CYS A 16 20.21 15.84 -9.59
N GLN A 17 21.53 16.09 -9.57
CA GLN A 17 22.15 16.91 -8.53
C GLN A 17 21.68 18.36 -8.55
N GLN A 18 21.53 18.95 -9.75
CA GLN A 18 21.00 20.31 -9.92
C GLN A 18 19.56 20.40 -9.42
N GLY A 19 18.68 19.49 -9.87
CA GLY A 19 17.30 19.44 -9.38
C GLY A 19 17.22 19.20 -7.87
N LEU A 20 18.11 18.38 -7.29
CA LEU A 20 18.19 18.19 -5.84
C LEU A 20 18.65 19.46 -5.11
N SER A 21 19.59 20.21 -5.69
CA SER A 21 20.09 21.45 -5.12
C SER A 21 19.06 22.57 -5.20
N GLU A 22 18.30 22.65 -6.30
CA GLU A 22 17.17 23.56 -6.48
C GLU A 22 16.03 23.21 -5.52
N PHE A 23 15.72 21.92 -5.37
CA PHE A 23 14.75 21.43 -4.38
C PHE A 23 15.16 21.76 -2.94
N ARG A 24 16.46 21.65 -2.61
CA ARG A 24 17.00 22.03 -1.29
C ARG A 24 17.06 23.54 -1.07
N ALA A 25 17.28 24.31 -2.12
CA ALA A 25 17.30 25.77 -2.10
C ALA A 25 15.90 26.39 -2.19
N TRP A 26 14.90 25.59 -2.58
CA TRP A 26 13.50 26.00 -2.62
C TRP A 26 13.08 26.47 -1.22
N PRO A 27 12.61 27.72 -1.05
CA PRO A 27 12.19 28.25 0.25
C PRO A 27 10.90 27.60 0.78
N GLY A 28 10.38 26.58 0.09
CA GLY A 28 9.28 25.73 0.53
C GLY A 28 9.62 25.08 1.86
N GLN A 29 8.79 25.38 2.86
CA GLN A 29 8.94 25.05 4.27
C GLN A 29 9.70 23.76 4.56
N HIS A 30 10.86 23.90 5.21
CA HIS A 30 11.41 22.82 6.01
C HIS A 30 10.28 22.30 6.91
N VAL A 31 10.03 20.99 6.97
CA VAL A 31 9.01 20.37 7.86
C VAL A 31 9.18 20.82 9.33
N MET A 32 10.37 21.30 9.70
CA MET A 32 10.71 21.86 11.02
C MET A 32 10.22 23.30 11.26
N THR A 33 9.81 24.03 10.20
CA THR A 33 9.24 25.40 10.28
C THR A 33 7.72 25.41 10.38
N LEU A 34 7.07 24.25 10.19
CA LEU A 34 5.65 24.10 10.51
C LEU A 34 5.47 24.25 12.03
N PRO A 35 4.46 25.01 12.50
CA PRO A 35 4.16 25.11 13.92
C PRO A 35 3.88 23.72 14.49
N ARG A 36 4.86 23.15 15.19
CA ARG A 36 4.71 21.90 15.93
C ARG A 36 3.86 22.21 17.16
N GLY A 37 2.55 22.02 17.06
CA GLY A 37 1.69 22.02 18.25
C GLY A 37 0.30 22.65 18.10
N CYS A 38 -0.05 23.26 16.98
CA CYS A 38 -1.40 23.79 16.81
C CYS A 38 -2.23 22.88 15.90
N LYS A 39 -3.28 22.25 16.44
CA LYS A 39 -4.36 21.60 15.66
C LYS A 39 -5.26 22.63 14.96
N ALA A 40 -4.71 23.79 14.59
CA ALA A 40 -5.44 24.86 13.92
C ALA A 40 -5.28 24.70 12.41
N ALA A 41 -6.36 24.92 11.67
CA ALA A 41 -6.30 24.92 10.21
C ALA A 41 -5.36 26.04 9.73
N PHE A 42 -4.61 25.78 8.65
CA PHE A 42 -3.73 26.78 8.05
C PHE A 42 -3.94 26.84 6.53
N SER A 43 -3.71 28.02 5.96
CA SER A 43 -3.70 28.24 4.51
C SER A 43 -2.40 28.91 4.08
N PHE A 44 -2.02 28.74 2.82
CA PHE A 44 -0.97 29.53 2.19
C PHE A 44 -1.57 30.59 1.28
N LYS A 45 -1.19 31.85 1.50
CA LYS A 45 -1.54 32.98 0.63
C LYS A 45 -0.37 33.95 0.58
N ASP A 46 -0.04 34.44 -0.61
CA ASP A 46 1.06 35.40 -0.82
C ASP A 46 2.40 34.99 -0.18
N HIS A 47 2.76 33.70 -0.34
CA HIS A 47 3.95 33.08 0.26
C HIS A 47 4.01 33.09 1.80
N LYS A 48 2.91 33.40 2.48
CA LYS A 48 2.79 33.38 3.94
C LYS A 48 1.89 32.24 4.39
N LEU A 49 2.32 31.58 5.47
CA LEU A 49 1.49 30.64 6.23
C LEU A 49 0.54 31.46 7.10
N ILE A 50 -0.77 31.29 6.92
CA ILE A 50 -1.81 31.93 7.70
C ILE A 50 -2.45 30.84 8.58
N CYS A 51 -2.36 31.00 9.90
CA CYS A 51 -3.01 30.13 10.87
C CYS A 51 -4.39 30.68 11.21
N HIS A 52 -5.42 29.84 11.12
CA HIS A 52 -6.81 30.22 11.38
C HIS A 52 -7.20 29.72 12.76
N LEU A 53 -6.96 30.57 13.76
CA LEU A 53 -7.20 30.26 15.17
C LEU A 53 -8.70 30.22 15.51
N ASP A 54 -9.52 30.94 14.74
CA ASP A 54 -10.92 31.22 15.08
C ASP A 54 -11.90 30.35 14.27
N GLY A 55 -11.39 29.48 13.39
CA GLY A 55 -12.20 28.61 12.53
C GLY A 55 -13.12 29.34 11.54
N SER A 56 -13.02 30.67 11.40
CA SER A 56 -13.98 31.53 10.70
C SER A 56 -13.80 31.62 9.17
N ASP A 57 -12.72 31.04 8.62
CA ASP A 57 -12.50 31.03 7.17
C ASP A 57 -13.35 29.93 6.51
N GLY A 58 -14.48 30.34 5.94
CA GLY A 58 -15.41 29.45 5.23
C GLY A 58 -14.79 28.74 4.02
N ALA A 59 -13.72 29.28 3.41
CA ALA A 59 -13.02 28.58 2.32
C ALA A 59 -12.15 27.42 2.85
N LEU A 60 -11.57 27.58 4.04
CA LEU A 60 -10.85 26.49 4.70
C LEU A 60 -11.77 25.42 5.25
N GLN A 61 -12.92 25.79 5.83
CA GLN A 61 -13.91 24.81 6.28
C GLN A 61 -14.38 23.94 5.10
N LYS A 62 -14.64 24.55 3.93
CA LYS A 62 -14.98 23.81 2.70
C LYS A 62 -13.86 22.85 2.28
N ARG A 63 -12.61 23.32 2.25
CA ARG A 63 -11.45 22.47 1.91
C ARG A 63 -11.24 21.31 2.89
N VAL A 64 -11.40 21.56 4.19
CA VAL A 64 -11.30 20.49 5.20
C VAL A 64 -12.40 19.45 5.00
N GLN A 65 -13.63 19.89 4.71
CA GLN A 65 -14.74 18.98 4.39
C GLN A 65 -14.49 18.20 3.09
N GLU A 66 -13.92 18.83 2.06
CA GLU A 66 -13.51 18.16 0.82
C GLU A 66 -12.48 17.07 1.09
N VAL A 67 -11.40 17.39 1.82
CA VAL A 67 -10.35 16.41 2.18
C VAL A 67 -10.90 15.28 3.05
N GLN A 68 -11.83 15.58 3.96
CA GLN A 68 -12.50 14.54 4.76
C GLN A 68 -13.33 13.60 3.88
N LYS A 69 -14.13 14.15 2.95
CA LYS A 69 -14.88 13.35 1.98
C LYS A 69 -13.98 12.51 1.08
N GLU A 70 -12.87 13.05 0.63
CA GLU A 70 -11.88 12.30 -0.16
C GLU A 70 -11.30 11.13 0.65
N LYS A 71 -10.93 11.36 1.91
CA LYS A 71 -10.47 10.28 2.81
C LYS A 71 -11.53 9.21 3.04
N GLU A 72 -12.79 9.59 3.24
CA GLU A 72 -13.89 8.65 3.41
C GLU A 72 -14.10 7.81 2.14
N ARG A 73 -14.03 8.45 0.96
CA ARG A 73 -14.10 7.74 -0.33
C ARG A 73 -12.94 6.76 -0.50
N GLU A 74 -11.71 7.19 -0.23
CA GLU A 74 -10.52 6.33 -0.29
C GLU A 74 -10.64 5.13 0.67
N ALA A 75 -11.14 5.36 1.89
CA ALA A 75 -11.37 4.29 2.86
C ALA A 75 -12.44 3.31 2.37
N MET A 76 -13.51 3.81 1.75
CA MET A 76 -14.57 2.99 1.16
C MET A 76 -14.07 2.16 -0.02
N GLU A 77 -13.28 2.76 -0.92
CA GLU A 77 -12.64 2.05 -2.05
C GLU A 77 -11.67 0.98 -1.55
N ALA A 78 -10.81 1.31 -0.58
CA ALA A 78 -9.89 0.34 0.02
C ALA A 78 -10.62 -0.82 0.72
N ALA A 79 -11.76 -0.55 1.36
CA ALA A 79 -12.61 -1.58 1.94
C ALA A 79 -13.25 -2.47 0.86
N ALA A 80 -13.70 -1.88 -0.25
CA ALA A 80 -14.25 -2.61 -1.40
C ALA A 80 -13.19 -3.48 -2.08
N GLU A 81 -11.97 -2.97 -2.27
CA GLU A 81 -10.84 -3.74 -2.82
C GLU A 81 -10.49 -4.95 -1.95
N MET A 82 -10.71 -4.88 -0.64
CA MET A 82 -10.41 -5.98 0.29
C MET A 82 -11.47 -7.10 0.24
N GLN A 83 -12.71 -6.81 -0.16
CA GLN A 83 -13.82 -7.78 -0.15
C GLN A 83 -13.52 -9.06 -0.95
N PRO A 84 -13.00 -8.99 -2.19
CA PRO A 84 -12.66 -10.20 -2.95
C PRO A 84 -11.69 -11.12 -2.22
N LEU A 85 -10.71 -10.56 -1.48
CA LEU A 85 -9.76 -11.36 -0.71
C LEU A 85 -10.42 -12.00 0.51
N LEU A 86 -11.26 -11.25 1.23
CA LEU A 86 -12.01 -11.79 2.38
C LEU A 86 -12.96 -12.91 1.96
N GLY A 87 -13.62 -12.79 0.80
CA GLY A 87 -14.52 -13.82 0.29
C GLY A 87 -13.86 -15.21 0.10
N LEU A 88 -12.54 -15.26 -0.04
CA LEU A 88 -11.77 -16.50 -0.18
C LEU A 88 -11.46 -17.18 1.17
N LEU A 89 -11.57 -16.45 2.27
CA LEU A 89 -11.32 -16.96 3.62
C LEU A 89 -12.57 -17.64 4.18
N PRO A 90 -12.45 -18.69 5.02
CA PRO A 90 -13.57 -19.23 5.77
C PRO A 90 -14.24 -18.18 6.66
N ASP A 91 -15.54 -18.28 6.89
CA ASP A 91 -16.32 -17.24 7.56
C ASP A 91 -15.81 -16.88 8.98
N PRO A 92 -15.38 -17.85 9.83
CA PRO A 92 -14.77 -17.52 11.12
C PRO A 92 -13.47 -16.70 10.99
N VAL A 93 -12.74 -16.90 9.90
CA VAL A 93 -11.48 -16.18 9.62
C VAL A 93 -11.78 -14.79 9.08
N GLN A 94 -12.82 -14.63 8.26
CA GLN A 94 -13.26 -13.33 7.78
C GLN A 94 -13.59 -12.38 8.94
N GLU A 95 -14.37 -12.86 9.90
CA GLU A 95 -14.76 -12.07 11.06
C GLU A 95 -13.54 -11.66 11.90
N LEU A 96 -12.61 -12.59 12.13
CA LEU A 96 -11.37 -12.33 12.84
C LEU A 96 -10.51 -11.27 12.14
N VAL A 97 -10.40 -11.34 10.80
CA VAL A 97 -9.66 -10.35 10.00
C VAL A 97 -10.32 -8.98 10.08
N ARG A 98 -11.64 -8.91 9.92
CA ARG A 98 -12.40 -7.66 9.94
C ARG A 98 -12.24 -6.95 11.28
N LYS A 99 -12.45 -7.67 12.38
CA LYS A 99 -12.31 -7.13 13.73
C LYS A 99 -10.90 -6.61 14.00
N HIS A 100 -9.87 -7.37 13.63
CA HIS A 100 -8.48 -6.92 13.83
C HIS A 100 -8.13 -5.69 12.99
N MET A 101 -8.64 -5.61 11.76
CA MET A 101 -8.44 -4.44 10.91
C MET A 101 -9.14 -3.19 11.47
N GLU A 102 -10.32 -3.34 12.06
CA GLU A 102 -11.02 -2.26 12.76
C GLU A 102 -10.24 -1.79 14.01
N GLU A 103 -9.68 -2.72 14.78
CA GLU A 103 -8.87 -2.41 15.97
C GLU A 103 -7.54 -1.70 15.61
N VAL A 104 -6.87 -2.13 14.54
CA VAL A 104 -5.59 -1.55 14.10
C VAL A 104 -5.80 -0.28 13.27
N GLY A 105 -6.96 -0.12 12.62
CA GLY A 105 -7.28 1.02 11.77
C GLY A 105 -6.48 1.08 10.47
N SER A 106 -5.96 -0.05 9.98
CA SER A 106 -5.27 -0.12 8.69
C SER A 106 -5.32 -1.53 8.08
N ASN A 107 -4.93 -1.66 6.81
CA ASN A 107 -4.86 -2.95 6.12
C ASN A 107 -3.48 -3.61 6.34
N PRO A 108 -3.41 -4.93 6.57
CA PRO A 108 -2.14 -5.65 6.61
C PRO A 108 -1.48 -5.67 5.22
N ILE A 109 -0.23 -6.07 5.17
CA ILE A 109 0.52 -6.28 3.93
C ILE A 109 0.36 -7.71 3.46
N GLU A 110 0.41 -8.64 4.42
CA GLU A 110 0.21 -10.06 4.18
C GLU A 110 -0.67 -10.63 5.27
N LEU A 111 -1.53 -11.56 4.88
CA LEU A 111 -2.25 -12.49 5.74
C LEU A 111 -1.66 -13.88 5.49
N VAL A 112 -1.27 -14.60 6.54
CA VAL A 112 -0.70 -15.94 6.42
C VAL A 112 -1.54 -16.93 7.20
N MET A 113 -2.02 -17.94 6.48
CA MET A 113 -2.84 -19.02 7.00
C MET A 113 -2.07 -20.33 6.87
N SER A 114 -1.70 -20.98 7.97
CA SER A 114 -0.89 -22.20 7.96
C SER A 114 -1.44 -23.23 8.94
N VAL A 115 -1.42 -24.51 8.54
CA VAL A 115 -1.81 -25.62 9.42
C VAL A 115 -0.95 -25.61 10.69
N GLY A 116 -1.60 -25.79 11.85
CA GLY A 116 -0.97 -25.78 13.17
C GLY A 116 -0.49 -24.40 13.63
N ARG A 117 -0.95 -23.31 13.00
CA ARG A 117 -0.61 -21.94 13.39
C ARG A 117 -1.84 -21.06 13.44
N ARG A 118 -1.77 -20.02 14.26
CA ARG A 118 -2.75 -18.92 14.29
C ARG A 118 -2.64 -18.06 13.03
N LEU A 119 -3.67 -17.26 12.76
CA LEU A 119 -3.62 -16.32 11.65
C LEU A 119 -2.57 -15.26 11.90
N GLU A 120 -1.61 -15.15 10.99
CA GLU A 120 -0.56 -14.15 11.06
C GLU A 120 -0.89 -12.95 10.16
N PHE A 121 -0.88 -11.76 10.75
CA PHE A 121 -0.99 -10.49 10.06
C PHE A 121 0.39 -9.84 10.01
N ARG A 122 0.85 -9.44 8.82
CA ARG A 122 2.13 -8.72 8.69
C ARG A 122 1.90 -7.27 8.33
N TRP A 123 2.52 -6.39 9.08
CA TRP A 123 2.44 -4.95 8.94
C TRP A 123 3.81 -4.36 8.65
N LYS A 124 3.85 -3.29 7.86
CA LYS A 124 5.04 -2.45 7.70
C LYS A 124 4.62 -1.03 8.02
N MET A 125 5.09 -0.55 9.16
CA MET A 125 4.88 0.83 9.56
C MET A 125 5.76 1.75 8.73
N LEU A 126 5.30 2.98 8.52
CA LEU A 126 6.03 3.98 7.75
C LEU A 126 7.38 4.27 8.42
N GLY A 127 8.48 4.19 7.67
CA GLY A 127 9.83 4.44 8.18
C GLY A 127 10.49 3.27 8.92
N GLU A 128 9.75 2.17 9.18
CA GLU A 128 10.32 1.00 9.83
C GLU A 128 10.92 0.00 8.84
N ARG A 129 12.09 -0.54 9.18
CA ARG A 129 12.74 -1.61 8.41
C ARG A 129 12.20 -3.00 8.77
N ARG A 130 11.63 -3.17 9.96
CA ARG A 130 11.14 -4.46 10.44
C ARG A 130 9.65 -4.60 10.17
N LEU A 131 9.24 -5.83 9.87
CA LEU A 131 7.82 -6.19 9.84
C LEU A 131 7.36 -6.46 11.27
N ARG A 132 6.17 -5.96 11.61
CA ARG A 132 5.45 -6.39 12.81
C ARG A 132 4.51 -7.53 12.42
N SER A 133 4.52 -8.62 13.17
CA SER A 133 3.57 -9.72 13.01
C SER A 133 2.64 -9.80 14.21
N ASP A 134 1.33 -9.86 13.96
CA ASP A 134 0.32 -10.19 14.97
C ASP A 134 -0.23 -11.60 14.72
N PHE A 135 -0.55 -12.35 15.78
CA PHE A 135 -1.07 -13.71 15.69
C PHE A 135 -2.41 -13.82 16.44
N LEU A 136 -3.51 -14.08 15.72
CA LEU A 136 -4.85 -14.08 16.30
C LEU A 136 -5.62 -15.38 16.01
N GLY A 137 -6.57 -15.67 16.90
CA GLY A 137 -7.51 -16.78 16.75
C GLY A 137 -6.94 -18.16 17.17
N PRO A 138 -7.69 -19.24 16.91
CA PRO A 138 -7.22 -20.60 17.13
C PRO A 138 -6.20 -21.01 16.06
N GLU A 139 -5.50 -22.12 16.31
CA GLU A 139 -4.64 -22.73 15.29
C GLU A 139 -5.48 -23.33 14.16
N PHE A 140 -5.02 -23.17 12.93
CA PHE A 140 -5.72 -23.73 11.79
C PHE A 140 -5.51 -25.24 11.67
N THR A 141 -6.60 -25.95 11.50
CA THR A 141 -6.56 -27.34 11.07
C THR A 141 -6.34 -27.42 9.56
N LYS A 142 -6.02 -28.63 9.08
CA LYS A 142 -5.84 -28.90 7.65
C LYS A 142 -7.12 -28.58 6.87
N GLU A 143 -8.28 -28.89 7.44
CA GLU A 143 -9.60 -28.69 6.84
C GLU A 143 -9.87 -27.21 6.61
N THR A 144 -9.54 -26.34 7.57
CA THR A 144 -9.72 -24.89 7.44
C THR A 144 -8.88 -24.31 6.30
N VAL A 145 -7.62 -24.75 6.17
CA VAL A 145 -6.77 -24.33 5.03
C VAL A 145 -7.31 -24.86 3.71
N GLN A 146 -7.77 -26.11 3.66
CA GLN A 146 -8.34 -26.68 2.45
C GLN A 146 -9.65 -26.02 2.03
N LEU A 147 -10.46 -25.53 2.97
CA LEU A 147 -11.69 -24.78 2.66
C LEU A 147 -11.35 -23.47 1.92
N ALA A 148 -10.32 -22.75 2.34
CA ALA A 148 -9.85 -21.57 1.61
C ALA A 148 -9.31 -21.93 0.21
N VAL A 149 -8.54 -23.03 0.11
CA VAL A 149 -8.04 -23.52 -1.19
C VAL A 149 -9.19 -23.90 -2.13
N GLN A 150 -10.28 -24.46 -1.60
CA GLN A 150 -11.48 -24.76 -2.39
C GLN A 150 -12.15 -23.48 -2.89
N ARG A 151 -12.30 -22.44 -2.05
CA ARG A 151 -12.84 -21.13 -2.45
C ARG A 151 -11.98 -20.44 -3.51
N ILE A 152 -10.65 -20.53 -3.39
CA ILE A 152 -9.71 -20.01 -4.40
C ILE A 152 -9.83 -20.77 -5.72
N GLY A 153 -10.19 -22.06 -5.67
CA GLY A 153 -10.23 -22.96 -6.81
C GLY A 153 -8.83 -23.49 -7.14
N LYS A 154 -8.64 -24.82 -7.07
CA LYS A 154 -7.33 -25.45 -7.33
C LYS A 154 -6.76 -25.15 -8.74
N LYS A 155 -7.63 -24.85 -9.72
CA LYS A 155 -7.22 -24.48 -11.09
C LYS A 155 -6.72 -23.05 -11.24
N ASN A 156 -6.88 -22.21 -10.22
CA ASN A 156 -6.46 -20.80 -10.26
C ASN A 156 -4.99 -20.62 -9.86
N PHE A 157 -4.34 -21.67 -9.37
CA PHE A 157 -2.90 -21.65 -9.12
C PHE A 157 -2.12 -21.97 -10.39
N THR A 158 -1.18 -21.09 -10.70
CA THR A 158 -0.14 -21.30 -11.72
C THR A 158 0.83 -22.41 -11.33
N ILE A 159 1.73 -22.78 -12.26
CA ILE A 159 2.80 -23.76 -12.04
C ILE A 159 3.72 -23.40 -10.85
N GLN A 160 3.80 -22.12 -10.48
CA GLN A 160 4.59 -21.64 -9.34
C GLN A 160 3.78 -21.53 -8.03
N ASP A 161 2.63 -22.19 -7.93
CA ASP A 161 1.74 -22.14 -6.76
C ASP A 161 1.29 -20.71 -6.41
N ARG A 162 1.10 -19.88 -7.44
CA ARG A 162 0.61 -18.50 -7.30
C ARG A 162 -0.74 -18.33 -7.99
N ALA A 163 -1.64 -17.60 -7.35
CA ALA A 163 -2.92 -17.17 -7.89
C ALA A 163 -3.06 -15.65 -7.69
N GLY A 164 -3.74 -14.99 -8.64
CA GLY A 164 -4.25 -13.63 -8.48
C GLY A 164 -5.75 -13.66 -8.15
N ILE A 165 -6.31 -12.50 -7.82
CA ILE A 165 -7.76 -12.31 -7.80
C ILE A 165 -8.08 -11.32 -8.91
N ASP A 166 -8.89 -11.74 -9.87
CA ASP A 166 -9.24 -10.95 -11.06
C ASP A 166 -9.75 -9.56 -10.68
N GLY A 167 -9.27 -8.55 -11.41
CA GLY A 167 -9.62 -7.15 -11.15
C GLY A 167 -8.97 -6.54 -9.91
N THR A 168 -8.02 -7.22 -9.25
CA THR A 168 -7.33 -6.70 -8.07
C THR A 168 -5.81 -6.91 -8.15
N LEU A 169 -5.07 -6.20 -7.29
CA LEU A 169 -3.62 -6.38 -7.12
C LEU A 169 -3.25 -7.44 -6.06
N HIS A 170 -4.23 -8.19 -5.54
CA HIS A 170 -3.98 -9.21 -4.53
C HIS A 170 -3.27 -10.41 -5.13
N ARG A 171 -2.37 -11.01 -4.35
CA ARG A 171 -1.66 -12.23 -4.76
C ARG A 171 -1.69 -13.27 -3.66
N ILE A 172 -2.00 -14.50 -4.04
CA ILE A 172 -2.03 -15.65 -3.14
C ILE A 172 -0.92 -16.60 -3.56
N SER A 173 -0.08 -16.99 -2.61
CA SER A 173 0.97 -17.99 -2.80
C SER A 173 0.68 -19.18 -1.91
N ALA A 174 0.71 -20.39 -2.46
CA ALA A 174 0.54 -21.62 -1.71
C ALA A 174 1.91 -22.27 -1.45
N ALA A 175 2.10 -22.82 -0.26
CA ALA A 175 3.18 -23.75 0.03
C ALA A 175 2.59 -25.13 0.28
N ARG A 176 3.22 -26.16 -0.28
CA ARG A 176 2.76 -27.55 -0.22
C ARG A 176 3.70 -28.42 0.59
N ASN A 177 3.14 -29.47 1.19
CA ASN A 177 3.94 -30.55 1.77
C ASN A 177 4.49 -31.49 0.68
N GLN A 178 5.29 -32.48 1.10
CA GLN A 178 5.86 -33.48 0.20
C GLN A 178 4.80 -34.32 -0.53
N SER A 179 3.61 -34.45 0.05
CA SER A 179 2.45 -35.12 -0.56
C SER A 179 1.70 -34.23 -1.56
N GLY A 180 2.15 -32.99 -1.81
CA GLY A 180 1.54 -32.05 -2.75
C GLY A 180 0.32 -31.29 -2.21
N GLU A 181 -0.01 -31.45 -0.93
CA GLU A 181 -1.14 -30.77 -0.31
C GLU A 181 -0.76 -29.38 0.16
N VAL A 182 -1.62 -28.39 -0.09
CA VAL A 182 -1.41 -27.02 0.40
C VAL A 182 -1.52 -27.00 1.93
N VAL A 183 -0.45 -26.54 2.59
CA VAL A 183 -0.37 -26.41 4.05
C VAL A 183 -0.30 -24.96 4.51
N THR A 184 0.12 -24.05 3.63
CA THR A 184 0.19 -22.63 3.93
C THR A 184 -0.31 -21.81 2.75
N LEU A 185 -1.08 -20.76 3.04
CA LEU A 185 -1.47 -19.71 2.11
C LEU A 185 -0.89 -18.39 2.61
N VAL A 186 -0.15 -17.70 1.74
CA VAL A 186 0.33 -16.33 1.94
C VAL A 186 -0.42 -15.43 1.00
N MET A 187 -1.27 -14.57 1.55
CA MET A 187 -2.11 -13.64 0.81
C MET A 187 -1.55 -12.24 0.97
N ARG A 188 -0.94 -11.71 -0.08
CA ARG A 188 -0.45 -10.34 -0.12
C ARG A 188 -1.57 -9.41 -0.53
N VAL A 189 -1.85 -8.45 0.34
CA VAL A 189 -2.85 -7.41 0.12
C VAL A 189 -2.30 -6.42 -0.90
N GLY A 190 -2.90 -6.43 -2.08
CA GLY A 190 -2.72 -5.44 -3.13
C GLY A 190 -3.11 -4.05 -2.61
N ARG A 191 -2.37 -3.03 -3.04
CA ARG A 191 -2.65 -1.63 -2.72
C ARG A 191 -2.45 -0.82 -3.98
N ALA A 192 -3.51 -0.18 -4.46
CA ALA A 192 -3.36 0.90 -5.41
C ALA A 192 -2.97 2.18 -4.66
N SER A 193 -2.05 2.96 -5.22
CA SER A 193 -1.76 4.30 -4.74
C SER A 193 -2.24 5.28 -5.79
N ALA A 194 -3.39 5.91 -5.54
CA ALA A 194 -3.93 6.92 -6.44
C ALA A 194 -2.95 8.08 -6.65
N ILE A 195 -2.15 8.41 -5.62
CA ILE A 195 -1.11 9.43 -5.70
C ILE A 195 -0.06 9.04 -6.74
N ILE A 196 0.46 7.81 -6.69
CA ILE A 196 1.48 7.35 -7.65
C ILE A 196 0.88 7.23 -9.05
N ALA A 197 -0.35 6.71 -9.15
CA ALA A 197 -1.03 6.59 -10.44
C ALA A 197 -1.22 7.96 -11.12
N GLY A 198 -1.68 8.97 -10.37
CA GLY A 198 -1.84 10.33 -10.89
C GLY A 198 -0.53 11.01 -11.23
N LEU A 199 0.53 10.78 -10.45
CA LEU A 199 1.88 11.29 -10.75
C LEU A 199 2.50 10.68 -12.02
N LEU A 200 2.03 9.50 -12.43
CA LEU A 200 2.53 8.80 -13.61
C LEU A 200 1.57 8.91 -14.80
N GLU A 201 0.39 9.50 -14.64
CA GLU A 201 -0.66 9.50 -15.66
C GLU A 201 -0.21 10.17 -16.95
N ASP A 202 0.43 11.33 -16.84
CA ASP A 202 0.99 12.08 -17.96
C ASP A 202 2.10 11.30 -18.69
N ILE A 203 2.95 10.60 -17.94
CA ILE A 203 4.01 9.75 -18.48
C ILE A 203 3.42 8.52 -19.18
N LEU A 204 2.37 7.91 -18.61
CA LEU A 204 1.71 6.72 -19.17
C LEU A 204 0.95 7.01 -20.47
N LEU A 205 0.45 8.25 -20.63
CA LEU A 205 -0.25 8.69 -21.83
C LEU A 205 0.70 9.03 -22.99
N ASP A 206 1.94 9.40 -22.69
CA ASP A 206 2.99 9.53 -23.68
C ASP A 206 3.34 8.13 -24.20
N SER A 207 3.05 7.81 -25.47
CA SER A 207 3.12 6.46 -26.07
C SER A 207 4.55 5.89 -26.23
N LYS A 208 5.45 6.27 -25.32
CA LYS A 208 6.86 5.89 -25.26
C LYS A 208 7.05 4.72 -24.30
N SER A 209 8.15 3.99 -24.49
CA SER A 209 8.53 2.93 -23.57
C SER A 209 9.00 3.51 -22.24
N ILE A 210 8.47 2.98 -21.13
CA ILE A 210 8.82 3.40 -19.76
C ILE A 210 9.64 2.29 -19.11
N LEU A 211 10.79 2.65 -18.52
CA LEU A 211 11.60 1.77 -17.69
C LEU A 211 11.52 2.22 -16.23
N MET A 212 10.95 1.39 -15.37
CA MET A 212 10.94 1.61 -13.93
C MET A 212 12.08 0.82 -13.27
N LEU A 213 12.96 1.51 -12.54
CA LEU A 213 14.08 0.90 -11.81
C LEU A 213 13.89 1.12 -10.32
N GLY A 214 14.13 0.07 -9.53
CA GLY A 214 14.07 0.14 -8.07
C GLY A 214 14.79 -1.05 -7.43
N PRO A 215 15.22 -0.93 -6.17
CA PRO A 215 15.76 -2.05 -5.42
C PRO A 215 14.70 -3.15 -5.24
N PRO A 216 15.10 -4.43 -5.20
CA PRO A 216 14.16 -5.52 -4.96
C PRO A 216 13.41 -5.32 -3.64
N GLY A 217 12.08 -5.43 -3.68
CA GLY A 217 11.21 -5.25 -2.52
C GLY A 217 10.74 -3.80 -2.28
N VAL A 218 11.20 -2.83 -3.07
CA VAL A 218 10.49 -1.55 -3.22
C VAL A 218 9.27 -1.82 -4.08
N ARG A 219 8.07 -1.54 -3.56
CA ARG A 219 6.86 -1.54 -4.37
C ARG A 219 6.97 -0.30 -5.26
N ALA A 220 7.19 -0.50 -6.54
CA ALA A 220 6.90 0.50 -7.55
C ALA A 220 5.38 0.75 -7.60
#